data_AF-L8N1I1-F1
#
_entry.id   AF-L8N1I1-F1
#
_cell.length_a   1.000
_cell.length_b   1.000
_cell.length_c   1.000
_cell.angle_alpha   90.00
_cell.angle_beta   90.00
_cell.angle_gamma   90.00
#
_symmetry.space_group_name_H-M   'P 1'
#
loop_
_entity.id
_entity.type
_entity.pdbx_description
1 polymer ?
#
loop_
_entity_poly.entity_id
_entity_poly.type
_entity_poly.pdbx_seq_one_letter_code
_entity_poly.pdbx_strand_id
1 'polypeptide(L)'
;MSRAKPPSPSGISTQSIVWAAIGWAATALIYYLFLSAPTDGPHTIKPEECEKVVKGLIVRPNWYRYGTYLFQTVAIACSGLLCLRNWRSAKIISGRNVWLGLGIGILSWGIGNLTFGYLDFQYQSGLIAGGAKGAKELVKTFPSIADIFFTATYLFLSWGMAMSVIGRRLNLYPKQWAIVGGVGLLGIGLAAYVTFGVSGEVTMDLGKTLNIIYALGDIWLLIVATILLLAFWGGKAAQSWRLLGSAGIAMFFGDLWFNYSNNISDICKAKPYQSGEPAEFFWILAFILWGMAAALEFDLSSRSTGRSRRS
;
A
#
# COMPACT_ATOMS: atom_id res chain seq x y z
N MET A 1 30.41 -45.72 -7.19
CA MET A 1 29.16 -45.27 -6.53
C MET A 1 28.80 -43.88 -7.04
N SER A 2 27.75 -43.80 -7.85
CA SER A 2 27.24 -42.54 -8.43
C SER A 2 26.67 -41.65 -7.32
N ARG A 3 27.18 -40.41 -7.23
CA ARG A 3 26.70 -39.40 -6.29
C ARG A 3 25.33 -38.94 -6.76
N ALA A 4 24.26 -39.50 -6.17
CA ALA A 4 22.90 -39.13 -6.48
C ALA A 4 22.73 -37.60 -6.36
N LYS A 5 22.28 -36.97 -7.45
CA LYS A 5 21.97 -35.55 -7.51
C LYS A 5 20.83 -35.28 -6.52
N PRO A 6 20.97 -34.36 -5.55
CA PRO A 6 19.87 -34.06 -4.64
C PRO A 6 18.66 -33.58 -5.46
N PRO A 7 17.43 -33.95 -5.08
CA PRO A 7 16.23 -33.52 -5.78
C PRO A 7 16.18 -31.99 -5.83
N SER A 8 15.91 -31.45 -7.02
CA SER A 8 15.67 -30.02 -7.19
C SER A 8 14.51 -29.60 -6.28
N PRO A 9 14.60 -28.48 -5.54
CA PRO A 9 13.50 -28.03 -4.71
C PRO A 9 12.28 -27.78 -5.61
N SER A 10 11.16 -28.42 -5.30
CA SER A 10 9.92 -28.41 -6.09
C SER A 10 9.13 -27.10 -5.98
N GLY A 11 9.81 -25.96 -5.81
CA GLY A 11 9.20 -24.65 -5.57
C GLY A 11 9.78 -23.56 -6.46
N ILE A 12 9.01 -22.48 -6.64
CA ILE A 12 9.43 -21.29 -7.40
C ILE A 12 10.67 -20.69 -6.72
N SER A 13 11.72 -20.46 -7.49
CA SER A 13 12.95 -19.86 -6.96
C SER A 13 12.72 -18.42 -6.50
N THR A 14 13.40 -18.00 -5.42
CA THR A 14 13.31 -16.61 -4.94
C THR A 14 13.75 -15.61 -5.99
N GLN A 15 14.76 -15.95 -6.80
CA GLN A 15 15.20 -15.11 -7.91
C GLN A 15 14.09 -14.91 -8.95
N SER A 16 13.33 -15.97 -9.28
CA SER A 16 12.18 -15.86 -10.19
C SER A 16 11.09 -14.95 -9.61
N ILE A 17 10.81 -15.04 -8.30
CA ILE A 17 9.84 -14.17 -7.62
C ILE A 17 10.29 -12.70 -7.70
N VAL A 18 11.56 -12.42 -7.42
CA VAL A 18 12.11 -11.06 -7.48
C VAL A 18 12.07 -10.49 -8.90
N TRP A 19 12.44 -11.27 -9.92
CA TRP A 19 12.36 -10.81 -11.31
C TRP A 19 10.91 -10.58 -11.76
N ALA A 20 9.98 -11.45 -11.38
CA ALA A 20 8.57 -11.26 -11.66
C ALA A 20 8.03 -9.99 -10.97
N ALA A 21 8.42 -9.74 -9.72
CA ALA A 21 8.05 -8.55 -8.95
C ALA A 21 8.58 -7.26 -9.59
N ILE A 22 9.86 -7.24 -10.00
CA ILE A 22 10.47 -6.10 -10.72
C ILE A 22 9.76 -5.88 -12.07
N GLY A 23 9.51 -6.95 -12.82
CA GLY A 23 8.77 -6.89 -14.08
C GLY A 23 7.37 -6.29 -13.88
N TRP A 24 6.63 -6.76 -12.88
CA TRP A 24 5.29 -6.26 -12.56
C TRP A 24 5.31 -4.78 -12.16
N ALA A 25 6.28 -4.35 -11.35
CA ALA A 25 6.45 -2.94 -10.98
C ALA A 25 6.77 -2.06 -12.19
N ALA A 26 7.68 -2.51 -13.07
CA ALA A 26 8.05 -1.78 -14.27
C ALA A 26 6.87 -1.66 -15.25
N THR A 27 6.14 -2.76 -15.47
CA THR A 27 4.93 -2.74 -16.31
C THR A 27 3.85 -1.84 -15.72
N ALA A 28 3.61 -1.89 -14.40
CA ALA A 28 2.69 -0.98 -13.73
C ALA A 28 3.14 0.48 -13.89
N LEU A 29 4.42 0.80 -13.69
CA LEU A 29 4.93 2.16 -13.87
C LEU A 29 4.71 2.66 -15.30
N ILE A 30 5.06 1.86 -16.31
CA ILE A 30 4.83 2.19 -17.73
C ILE A 30 3.34 2.40 -17.98
N TYR A 31 2.47 1.56 -17.41
CA TYR A 31 1.02 1.72 -17.51
C TYR A 31 0.57 3.10 -17.01
N TYR A 32 1.01 3.54 -15.83
CA TYR A 32 0.68 4.88 -15.32
C TYR A 32 1.35 6.01 -16.12
N LEU A 33 2.58 5.84 -16.60
CA LEU A 33 3.27 6.92 -17.32
C LEU A 33 2.66 7.19 -18.70
N PHE A 34 2.24 6.15 -19.42
CA PHE A 34 1.81 6.28 -20.82
C PHE A 34 0.31 6.18 -21.01
N LEU A 35 -0.41 5.51 -20.11
CA LEU A 35 -1.83 5.21 -20.28
C LEU A 35 -2.73 5.95 -19.28
N SER A 36 -2.15 6.75 -18.37
CA SER A 36 -2.91 7.59 -17.44
C SER A 36 -3.47 8.87 -18.04
N ALA A 37 -3.46 9.03 -19.37
CA ALA A 37 -4.06 10.20 -19.99
C ALA A 37 -5.56 10.25 -19.64
N PRO A 38 -6.02 11.32 -18.98
CA PRO A 38 -7.43 11.48 -18.70
C PRO A 38 -8.23 11.57 -20.00
N THR A 39 -9.40 10.94 -20.05
CA THR A 39 -10.30 11.03 -21.20
C THR A 39 -11.44 12.02 -20.91
N ASP A 40 -12.03 12.56 -21.97
CA ASP A 40 -13.19 13.43 -21.87
C ASP A 40 -14.40 12.66 -21.31
N GLY A 41 -14.73 12.91 -20.04
CA GLY A 41 -16.02 12.52 -19.47
C GLY A 41 -17.14 13.47 -19.92
N PRO A 42 -18.41 13.26 -19.52
CA PRO A 42 -19.45 14.24 -19.79
C PRO A 42 -19.04 15.61 -19.20
N HIS A 43 -18.78 16.59 -20.08
CA HIS A 43 -18.21 17.88 -19.71
C HIS A 43 -19.08 18.73 -18.77
N THR A 44 -20.32 18.30 -18.52
CA THR A 44 -21.29 18.96 -17.64
C THR A 44 -22.11 17.91 -16.91
N ILE A 45 -22.04 17.92 -15.58
CA ILE A 45 -22.90 17.15 -14.67
C ILE A 45 -23.51 18.09 -13.61
N LYS A 46 -24.71 17.77 -13.12
CA LYS A 46 -25.32 18.46 -11.97
C LYS A 46 -25.64 17.42 -10.89
N PRO A 47 -24.69 17.12 -9.98
CA PRO A 47 -24.97 16.32 -8.80
C PRO A 47 -26.08 16.97 -7.97
N GLU A 48 -26.93 16.16 -7.34
CA GLU A 48 -28.03 16.68 -6.49
C GLU A 48 -27.51 17.52 -5.31
N GLU A 49 -26.31 17.19 -4.82
CA GLU A 49 -25.60 17.88 -3.75
C GLU A 49 -25.01 19.24 -4.19
N CYS A 50 -24.99 19.53 -5.50
CA CYS A 50 -24.43 20.77 -6.04
C CYS A 50 -25.52 21.72 -6.54
N GLU A 51 -25.51 22.96 -6.05
CA GLU A 51 -26.37 24.01 -6.60
C GLU A 51 -26.03 24.35 -8.06
N LYS A 52 -24.75 24.17 -8.44
CA LYS A 52 -24.20 24.55 -9.74
C LYS A 52 -23.81 23.35 -10.59
N VAL A 53 -23.89 23.53 -11.91
CA VAL A 53 -23.37 22.56 -12.89
C VAL A 53 -21.85 22.52 -12.80
N VAL A 54 -21.30 21.33 -12.61
CA VAL A 54 -19.86 21.08 -12.59
C VAL A 54 -19.40 20.91 -14.03
N LYS A 55 -18.46 21.76 -14.44
CA LYS A 55 -17.89 21.76 -15.79
C LYS A 55 -16.52 21.10 -15.79
N GLY A 56 -16.22 20.34 -16.84
CA GLY A 56 -14.89 19.76 -17.06
C GLY A 56 -14.55 18.60 -16.13
N LEU A 57 -15.53 17.76 -15.79
CA LEU A 57 -15.25 16.52 -15.06
C LEU A 57 -14.33 15.65 -15.92
N ILE A 58 -13.17 15.34 -15.35
CA ILE A 58 -12.19 14.47 -15.99
C ILE A 58 -12.45 13.04 -15.50
N VAL A 59 -12.60 12.10 -16.42
CA VAL A 59 -12.86 10.70 -16.10
C VAL A 59 -11.90 9.81 -16.88
N ARG A 60 -11.26 8.88 -16.18
CA ARG A 60 -10.43 7.82 -16.78
C ARG A 60 -11.28 6.70 -17.38
N PRO A 61 -10.85 6.10 -18.49
CA PRO A 61 -11.61 5.04 -19.15
C PRO A 61 -11.65 3.77 -18.29
N ASN A 62 -12.75 3.01 -18.36
CA ASN A 62 -12.95 1.86 -17.49
C ASN A 62 -11.89 0.76 -17.66
N TRP A 63 -11.41 0.50 -18.88
CA TRP A 63 -10.33 -0.46 -19.11
C TRP A 63 -9.05 -0.07 -18.35
N TYR A 64 -8.80 1.23 -18.21
CA TYR A 64 -7.62 1.73 -17.50
C TYR A 64 -7.76 1.48 -16.00
N ARG A 65 -8.94 1.78 -15.46
CA ARG A 65 -9.28 1.52 -14.06
C ARG A 65 -9.25 0.02 -13.73
N TYR A 66 -9.79 -0.83 -14.61
CA TYR A 66 -9.72 -2.28 -14.43
C TYR A 66 -8.27 -2.80 -14.42
N GLY A 67 -7.42 -2.31 -15.32
CA GLY A 67 -6.00 -2.70 -15.34
C GLY A 67 -5.27 -2.22 -14.09
N THR A 68 -5.58 -1.02 -13.59
CA THR A 68 -5.10 -0.51 -12.30
C THR A 68 -5.43 -1.46 -11.15
N TYR A 69 -6.70 -1.88 -11.00
CA TYR A 69 -7.09 -2.85 -9.97
C TYR A 69 -6.42 -4.21 -10.19
N LEU A 70 -6.23 -4.64 -11.44
CA LEU A 70 -5.49 -5.87 -11.73
C LEU A 70 -4.05 -5.80 -11.21
N PHE A 71 -3.33 -4.71 -11.48
CA PHE A 71 -1.95 -4.53 -10.99
C PHE A 71 -1.88 -4.58 -9.47
N GLN A 72 -2.80 -3.91 -8.79
CA GLN A 72 -2.90 -3.93 -7.33
C GLN A 72 -3.23 -5.30 -6.79
N THR A 73 -4.35 -5.90 -7.21
CA THR A 73 -4.86 -7.15 -6.67
C THR A 73 -3.85 -8.27 -6.82
N VAL A 74 -3.13 -8.34 -7.95
CA VAL A 74 -2.05 -9.33 -8.14
C VAL A 74 -0.91 -9.08 -7.16
N ALA A 75 -0.44 -7.83 -7.02
CA ALA A 75 0.64 -7.49 -6.09
C ALA A 75 0.27 -7.83 -4.64
N ILE A 76 -0.96 -7.52 -4.22
CA ILE A 76 -1.50 -7.78 -2.88
C ILE A 76 -1.63 -9.28 -2.63
N ALA A 77 -2.26 -10.00 -3.55
CA ALA A 77 -2.47 -11.44 -3.40
C ALA A 77 -1.12 -12.18 -3.32
N CYS A 78 -0.19 -11.89 -4.22
CA CYS A 78 1.13 -12.52 -4.21
C CYS A 78 1.91 -12.17 -2.93
N SER A 79 1.94 -10.90 -2.51
CA SER A 79 2.66 -10.49 -1.30
C SER A 79 2.04 -11.07 -0.03
N GLY A 80 0.72 -11.05 0.11
CA GLY A 80 -0.01 -11.66 1.22
C GLY A 80 0.25 -13.17 1.32
N LEU A 81 0.21 -13.89 0.20
CA LEU A 81 0.51 -15.33 0.16
C LEU A 81 1.98 -15.63 0.54
N LEU A 82 2.94 -14.82 0.11
CA LEU A 82 4.34 -14.97 0.48
C LEU A 82 4.57 -14.70 1.98
N CYS A 83 3.88 -13.72 2.55
CA CYS A 83 3.89 -13.47 3.99
C CYS A 83 3.29 -14.66 4.77
N LEU A 84 2.14 -15.18 4.35
CA LEU A 84 1.53 -16.36 4.99
C LEU A 84 2.40 -17.62 4.86
N ARG A 85 3.09 -17.80 3.73
CA ARG A 85 4.10 -18.87 3.57
C ARG A 85 5.18 -18.75 4.64
N ASN A 86 5.69 -17.55 4.87
CA ASN A 86 6.71 -17.31 5.88
C ASN A 86 6.16 -17.59 7.29
N TRP A 87 4.95 -17.12 7.61
CA TRP A 87 4.31 -17.44 8.89
C TRP A 87 4.18 -18.95 9.15
N ARG A 88 3.90 -19.77 8.13
CA ARG A 88 3.79 -21.23 8.27
C ARG A 88 5.14 -21.93 8.39
N SER A 89 6.24 -21.28 8.04
CA SER A 89 7.57 -21.88 8.10
C SER A 89 8.18 -21.77 9.51
N ALA A 90 8.56 -22.91 10.09
CA ALA A 90 9.26 -22.99 11.37
C ALA A 90 10.70 -22.47 11.32
N LYS A 91 11.26 -22.23 10.12
CA LYS A 91 12.66 -21.85 9.92
C LYS A 91 12.87 -20.33 9.87
N ILE A 92 11.81 -19.53 9.89
CA ILE A 92 11.90 -18.08 9.74
C ILE A 92 12.65 -17.45 10.92
N ILE A 93 13.78 -16.82 10.60
CA ILE A 93 14.68 -16.21 11.58
C ILE A 93 14.06 -14.94 12.19
N SER A 94 13.35 -14.15 11.38
CA SER A 94 12.73 -12.91 11.82
C SER A 94 11.60 -13.05 12.84
N GLY A 95 11.11 -14.27 13.07
CA GLY A 95 9.90 -14.55 13.83
C GLY A 95 8.65 -14.68 12.94
N ARG A 96 7.82 -15.69 13.24
CA ARG A 96 6.61 -16.03 12.47
C ARG A 96 5.50 -14.99 12.63
N ASN A 97 5.41 -14.34 13.78
CA ASN A 97 4.36 -13.36 14.10
C ASN A 97 4.50 -12.06 13.29
N VAL A 98 5.72 -11.71 12.90
CA VAL A 98 5.98 -10.57 11.98
C VAL A 98 5.21 -10.80 10.68
N TRP A 99 5.44 -11.95 10.04
CA TRP A 99 4.82 -12.27 8.76
C TRP A 99 3.34 -12.60 8.84
N LEU A 100 2.85 -13.04 10.00
CA LEU A 100 1.42 -13.20 10.25
C LEU A 100 0.71 -11.84 10.22
N GLY A 101 1.20 -10.88 11.00
CA GLY A 101 0.65 -9.52 11.04
C GLY A 101 0.72 -8.85 9.67
N LEU A 102 1.87 -8.93 9.00
CA LEU A 102 2.03 -8.41 7.65
C LEU A 102 1.09 -9.10 6.64
N GLY A 103 0.98 -10.43 6.68
CA GLY A 103 0.14 -11.19 5.76
C GLY A 103 -1.35 -10.90 5.93
N ILE A 104 -1.87 -10.91 7.16
CA ILE A 104 -3.28 -10.58 7.44
C ILE A 104 -3.56 -9.11 7.13
N GLY A 105 -2.63 -8.20 7.44
CA GLY A 105 -2.77 -6.79 7.10
C GLY A 105 -2.89 -6.59 5.59
N ILE A 106 -1.96 -7.13 4.81
CA ILE A 106 -1.98 -7.04 3.33
C ILE A 106 -3.27 -7.64 2.75
N LEU A 107 -3.71 -8.80 3.24
CA LEU A 107 -4.94 -9.43 2.74
C LEU A 107 -6.20 -8.66 3.14
N SER A 108 -6.23 -8.08 4.34
CA SER A 108 -7.30 -7.15 4.74
C SER A 108 -7.35 -5.97 3.78
N TRP A 109 -6.21 -5.38 3.43
CA TRP A 109 -6.16 -4.29 2.46
C TRP A 109 -6.68 -4.74 1.10
N GLY A 110 -6.35 -5.95 0.66
CA GLY A 110 -6.87 -6.53 -0.58
C GLY A 110 -8.40 -6.66 -0.61
N ILE A 111 -9.01 -7.10 0.50
CA ILE A 111 -10.48 -7.18 0.60
C ILE A 111 -11.09 -5.78 0.59
N GLY A 112 -10.49 -4.84 1.33
CA GLY A 112 -10.85 -3.43 1.30
C GLY A 112 -10.78 -2.86 -0.11
N ASN A 113 -9.70 -3.14 -0.84
CA ASN A 113 -9.46 -2.63 -2.19
C ASN A 113 -10.46 -3.17 -3.22
N LEU A 114 -10.80 -4.46 -3.16
CA LEU A 114 -11.83 -5.03 -4.03
C LEU A 114 -13.21 -4.44 -3.72
N THR A 115 -13.51 -4.24 -2.44
CA THR A 115 -14.77 -3.63 -1.99
C THR A 115 -14.85 -2.17 -2.44
N PHE A 116 -13.81 -1.39 -2.17
CA PHE A 116 -13.68 0.00 -2.59
C PHE A 116 -13.75 0.12 -4.11
N GLY A 117 -13.04 -0.74 -4.85
CA GLY A 117 -13.09 -0.76 -6.31
C GLY A 117 -14.50 -0.99 -6.85
N TYR A 118 -15.24 -1.96 -6.30
CA TYR A 118 -16.64 -2.16 -6.66
C TYR A 118 -17.47 -0.88 -6.43
N LEU A 119 -17.32 -0.22 -5.27
CA LEU A 119 -18.04 1.01 -4.96
C LEU A 119 -17.65 2.18 -5.86
N ASP A 120 -16.35 2.37 -6.13
CA ASP A 120 -15.82 3.41 -7.01
C ASP A 120 -16.27 3.21 -8.47
N PHE A 121 -16.35 1.97 -8.95
CA PHE A 121 -16.92 1.68 -10.26
C PHE A 121 -18.40 2.07 -10.33
N GLN A 122 -19.18 1.77 -9.29
CA GLN A 122 -20.59 2.16 -9.24
C GLN A 122 -20.77 3.68 -9.15
N TYR A 123 -19.98 4.34 -8.31
CA TYR A 123 -19.99 5.80 -8.17
C TYR A 123 -19.68 6.51 -9.50
N GLN A 124 -18.57 6.15 -10.15
CA GLN A 124 -18.13 6.76 -11.41
C GLN A 124 -19.08 6.42 -12.57
N SER A 125 -19.62 5.19 -12.61
CA SER A 125 -20.61 4.82 -13.63
C SER A 125 -21.92 5.59 -13.43
N GLY A 126 -22.34 5.82 -12.19
CA GLY A 126 -23.48 6.67 -11.85
C GLY A 126 -23.26 8.13 -12.26
N LEU A 127 -22.04 8.65 -12.06
CA LEU A 127 -21.66 10.00 -12.55
C LEU A 127 -21.74 10.11 -14.08
N ILE A 128 -21.26 9.09 -14.81
CA ILE A 128 -21.31 9.07 -16.28
C ILE A 128 -22.77 8.93 -16.77
N ALA A 129 -23.54 8.01 -16.18
CA ALA A 129 -24.91 7.72 -16.58
C ALA A 129 -25.89 8.86 -16.27
N GLY A 130 -25.65 9.63 -15.21
CA GLY A 130 -26.50 10.74 -14.80
C GLY A 130 -26.54 11.93 -15.78
N GLY A 131 -25.56 12.03 -16.68
CA GLY A 131 -25.47 13.11 -17.67
C GLY A 131 -25.60 14.52 -17.06
N ALA A 132 -26.04 15.49 -17.85
CA ALA A 132 -26.20 16.88 -17.39
C ALA A 132 -27.31 17.09 -16.33
N LYS A 133 -28.13 16.07 -16.01
CA LYS A 133 -29.38 16.23 -15.24
C LYS A 133 -29.62 15.26 -14.07
N GLY A 134 -28.77 14.27 -13.76
CA GLY A 134 -29.22 13.27 -12.78
C GLY A 134 -28.21 12.27 -12.22
N ALA A 135 -27.20 12.73 -11.49
CA ALA A 135 -26.52 11.87 -10.51
C ALA A 135 -27.24 12.02 -9.15
N LYS A 136 -28.29 11.21 -8.93
CA LYS A 136 -29.17 11.30 -7.73
C LYS A 136 -28.88 10.27 -6.65
N GLU A 137 -28.14 9.21 -6.97
CA GLU A 137 -27.91 8.08 -6.04
C GLU A 137 -26.44 7.61 -6.13
N LEU A 138 -25.52 8.55 -5.92
CA LEU A 138 -24.11 8.24 -5.91
C LEU A 138 -23.73 7.53 -4.62
N VAL A 139 -23.12 6.37 -4.74
CA VAL A 139 -22.62 5.61 -3.59
C VAL A 139 -21.39 6.31 -3.04
N LYS A 140 -21.44 6.78 -1.78
CA LYS A 140 -20.29 7.40 -1.11
C LYS A 140 -19.14 6.38 -1.05
N THR A 141 -17.99 6.72 -1.64
CA THR A 141 -16.80 5.85 -1.68
C THR A 141 -15.94 6.00 -0.43
N PHE A 142 -16.07 7.10 0.32
CA PHE A 142 -15.38 7.33 1.57
C PHE A 142 -16.16 8.28 2.50
N PRO A 143 -16.40 7.93 3.78
CA PRO A 143 -16.21 6.62 4.38
C PRO A 143 -17.22 5.58 3.87
N SER A 144 -16.84 4.31 3.90
CA SER A 144 -17.53 3.17 3.30
C SER A 144 -17.31 1.87 4.09
N ILE A 145 -17.94 0.77 3.65
CA ILE A 145 -17.70 -0.56 4.23
C ILE A 145 -16.26 -1.08 3.98
N ALA A 146 -15.55 -0.56 2.97
CA ALA A 146 -14.15 -0.91 2.72
C ALA A 146 -13.23 -0.45 3.86
N ASP A 147 -13.58 0.65 4.53
CA ASP A 147 -12.79 1.27 5.60
C ASP A 147 -12.67 0.40 6.85
N ILE A 148 -13.58 -0.56 7.07
CA ILE A 148 -13.45 -1.59 8.10
C ILE A 148 -12.20 -2.44 7.83
N PHE A 149 -11.97 -2.83 6.58
CA PHE A 149 -10.83 -3.64 6.17
C PHE A 149 -9.53 -2.83 6.09
N PHE A 150 -9.60 -1.56 5.68
CA PHE A 150 -8.43 -0.67 5.73
C PHE A 150 -8.01 -0.38 7.17
N THR A 151 -8.95 -0.17 8.09
CA THR A 151 -8.63 -0.02 9.53
C THR A 151 -8.00 -1.30 10.09
N ALA A 152 -8.54 -2.47 9.74
CA ALA A 152 -7.94 -3.75 10.13
C ALA A 152 -6.51 -3.90 9.56
N THR A 153 -6.27 -3.42 8.34
CA THR A 153 -4.93 -3.39 7.74
C THR A 153 -3.95 -2.66 8.62
N TYR A 154 -4.28 -1.44 9.04
CA TYR A 154 -3.41 -0.64 9.91
C TYR A 154 -3.12 -1.35 11.23
N LEU A 155 -4.12 -1.98 11.84
CA LEU A 155 -3.92 -2.74 13.08
C LEU A 155 -2.91 -3.89 12.89
N PHE A 156 -3.10 -4.73 11.87
CA PHE A 156 -2.26 -5.91 11.66
C PHE A 156 -0.89 -5.59 11.07
N LEU A 157 -0.79 -4.63 10.14
CA LEU A 157 0.49 -4.15 9.63
C LEU A 157 1.29 -3.48 10.75
N SER A 158 0.66 -2.62 11.56
CA SER A 158 1.34 -1.97 12.68
C SER A 158 1.85 -2.98 13.69
N TRP A 159 1.06 -4.02 14.00
CA TRP A 159 1.51 -5.16 14.81
C TRP A 159 2.72 -5.84 14.17
N GLY A 160 2.61 -6.27 12.90
CA GLY A 160 3.68 -6.99 12.20
C GLY A 160 4.99 -6.21 12.17
N MET A 161 4.89 -4.91 11.88
CA MET A 161 6.01 -3.96 11.88
C MET A 161 6.56 -3.74 13.29
N ALA A 162 5.74 -3.61 14.32
CA ALA A 162 6.20 -3.53 15.71
C ALA A 162 7.01 -4.77 16.10
N MET A 163 6.51 -5.96 15.79
CA MET A 163 7.20 -7.24 16.04
C MET A 163 8.52 -7.37 15.27
N SER A 164 8.70 -6.60 14.18
CA SER A 164 9.96 -6.59 13.44
C SER A 164 11.09 -5.83 14.15
N VAL A 165 10.73 -5.00 15.14
CA VAL A 165 11.65 -4.16 15.92
C VAL A 165 11.74 -4.67 17.36
N ILE A 166 10.60 -5.00 17.96
CA ILE A 166 10.51 -5.47 19.36
C ILE A 166 11.31 -6.76 19.53
N GLY A 167 12.15 -6.79 20.57
CA GLY A 167 13.02 -7.93 20.87
C GLY A 167 14.32 -7.97 20.05
N ARG A 168 14.49 -7.08 19.06
CA ARG A 168 15.79 -6.89 18.41
C ARG A 168 16.58 -5.84 19.17
N ARG A 169 17.82 -6.16 19.53
CA ARG A 169 18.77 -5.21 20.15
C ARG A 169 19.27 -4.21 19.10
N LEU A 170 18.38 -3.39 18.55
CA LEU A 170 18.72 -2.36 17.58
C LEU A 170 19.52 -1.26 18.29
N ASN A 171 20.79 -1.12 17.95
CA ASN A 171 21.66 -0.12 18.53
C ASN A 171 21.86 1.04 17.55
N LEU A 172 20.86 1.92 17.49
CA LEU A 172 20.93 3.14 16.68
C LEU A 172 21.77 4.19 17.40
N TYR A 173 22.69 4.82 16.68
CA TYR A 173 23.45 5.96 17.20
C TYR A 173 22.52 7.15 17.50
N PRO A 174 22.86 8.06 18.43
CA PRO A 174 22.04 9.25 18.73
C PRO A 174 21.68 10.09 17.49
N LYS A 175 22.61 10.20 16.53
CA LYS A 175 22.35 10.88 15.24
C LYS A 175 21.30 10.16 14.39
N GLN A 176 21.25 8.83 14.43
CA GLN A 176 20.22 8.05 13.73
C GLN A 176 18.86 8.21 14.40
N TRP A 177 18.80 8.29 15.74
CA TRP A 177 17.57 8.65 16.45
C TRP A 177 17.08 10.06 16.11
N ALA A 178 18.00 11.02 15.92
CA ALA A 178 17.64 12.35 15.43
C ALA A 178 17.01 12.29 14.02
N ILE A 179 17.50 11.42 13.13
CA ILE A 179 16.88 11.18 11.82
C ILE A 179 15.47 10.58 11.99
N VAL A 180 15.30 9.57 12.83
CA VAL A 180 13.97 8.96 13.10
C VAL A 180 12.99 10.01 13.61
N GLY A 181 13.41 10.84 14.58
CA GLY A 181 12.59 11.95 15.09
C GLY A 181 12.26 12.98 14.02
N GLY A 182 13.25 13.38 13.21
CA GLY A 182 13.05 14.33 12.11
C GLY A 182 12.07 13.82 11.04
N VAL A 183 12.19 12.56 10.62
CA VAL A 183 11.26 11.94 9.66
C VAL A 183 9.85 11.82 10.26
N GLY A 184 9.74 11.42 11.53
CA GLY A 184 8.45 11.35 12.22
C GLY A 184 7.76 12.71 12.30
N LEU A 185 8.48 13.76 12.69
CA LEU A 185 7.96 15.13 12.75
C LEU A 185 7.54 15.66 11.37
N LEU A 186 8.35 15.40 10.33
CA LEU A 186 8.00 15.77 8.97
C LEU A 186 6.74 15.03 8.49
N GLY A 187 6.63 13.73 8.77
CA GLY A 187 5.46 12.92 8.46
C GLY A 187 4.20 13.45 9.14
N ILE A 188 4.28 13.79 10.42
CA ILE A 188 3.18 14.44 11.18
C ILE A 188 2.79 15.76 10.52
N GLY A 189 3.77 16.62 10.20
CA GLY A 189 3.51 17.92 9.58
C GLY A 189 2.80 17.81 8.23
N LEU A 190 3.26 16.91 7.36
CA LEU A 190 2.64 16.64 6.07
C LEU A 190 1.22 16.07 6.21
N ALA A 191 1.05 15.07 7.07
CA ALA A 191 -0.25 14.44 7.29
C ALA A 191 -1.26 15.42 7.90
N ALA A 192 -0.82 16.26 8.85
CA ALA A 192 -1.66 17.31 9.43
C ALA A 192 -2.03 18.39 8.41
N TYR A 193 -1.08 18.81 7.56
CA TYR A 193 -1.34 19.76 6.48
C TYR A 193 -2.40 19.23 5.53
N VAL A 194 -2.23 18.00 5.06
CA VAL A 194 -3.16 17.35 4.14
C VAL A 194 -4.53 17.12 4.79
N THR A 195 -4.55 16.68 6.06
CA THR A 195 -5.80 16.36 6.76
C THR A 195 -6.56 17.62 7.16
N PHE A 196 -5.92 18.68 7.64
CA PHE A 196 -6.61 19.85 8.21
C PHE A 196 -6.38 21.14 7.42
N GLY A 197 -5.18 21.34 6.90
CA GLY A 197 -4.78 22.59 6.24
C GLY A 197 -5.36 22.75 4.84
N VAL A 198 -5.60 21.65 4.13
CA VAL A 198 -6.07 21.67 2.73
C VAL A 198 -7.55 22.01 2.62
N SER A 199 -8.40 21.43 3.47
CA SER A 199 -9.85 21.71 3.43
C SER A 199 -10.23 23.01 4.12
N GLY A 200 -9.39 23.53 5.03
CA GLY A 200 -9.69 24.71 5.85
C GLY A 200 -10.80 24.50 6.90
N GLU A 201 -11.36 23.29 6.96
CA GLU A 201 -12.45 22.91 7.86
C GLU A 201 -11.95 21.97 8.96
N VAL A 202 -12.22 22.34 10.22
CA VAL A 202 -11.91 21.58 11.43
C VAL A 202 -13.21 21.05 12.03
N THR A 203 -14.01 20.37 11.22
CA THR A 203 -15.19 19.63 11.69
C THR A 203 -14.81 18.16 11.89
N MET A 204 -15.31 17.56 12.97
CA MET A 204 -15.04 16.16 13.30
C MET A 204 -16.23 15.31 12.86
N ASP A 205 -16.18 14.80 11.64
CA ASP A 205 -17.09 13.77 11.13
C ASP A 205 -16.39 12.39 11.07
N LEU A 206 -17.14 11.37 10.64
CA LEU A 206 -16.61 10.01 10.51
C LEU A 206 -15.45 9.92 9.50
N GLY A 207 -15.55 10.61 8.36
CA GLY A 207 -14.51 10.58 7.32
C GLY A 207 -13.22 11.23 7.81
N LYS A 208 -13.33 12.38 8.49
CA LYS A 208 -12.20 13.06 9.13
C LYS A 208 -11.56 12.21 10.21
N THR A 209 -12.37 11.55 11.02
CA THR A 209 -11.89 10.63 12.07
C THR A 209 -11.09 9.48 11.46
N LEU A 210 -11.58 8.88 10.37
CA LEU A 210 -10.87 7.81 9.66
C LEU A 210 -9.57 8.32 9.01
N ASN A 211 -9.57 9.49 8.38
CA ASN A 211 -8.36 10.10 7.83
C ASN A 211 -7.29 10.31 8.91
N ILE A 212 -7.68 10.73 10.12
CA ILE A 212 -6.75 10.87 11.26
C ILE A 212 -6.20 9.50 11.67
N ILE A 213 -7.05 8.47 11.77
CA ILE A 213 -6.61 7.11 12.11
C ILE A 213 -5.59 6.59 11.09
N TYR A 214 -5.86 6.77 9.79
CA TYR A 214 -4.97 6.32 8.72
C TYR A 214 -3.65 7.09 8.73
N ALA A 215 -3.70 8.42 8.86
CA ALA A 215 -2.53 9.26 9.01
C ALA A 215 -1.63 8.82 10.19
N LEU A 216 -2.22 8.52 11.36
CA LEU A 216 -1.47 8.03 12.53
C LEU A 216 -0.83 6.66 12.26
N GLY A 217 -1.55 5.77 11.58
CA GLY A 217 -1.03 4.49 11.12
C GLY A 217 0.15 4.65 10.17
N ASP A 218 0.06 5.54 9.19
CA ASP A 218 1.13 5.82 8.22
C ASP A 218 2.37 6.41 8.90
N ILE A 219 2.19 7.33 9.84
CA ILE A 219 3.28 7.91 10.63
C ILE A 219 3.99 6.80 11.42
N TRP A 220 3.23 5.89 12.05
CA TRP A 220 3.81 4.74 12.74
C TRP A 220 4.62 3.85 11.78
N LEU A 221 4.04 3.49 10.63
CA LEU A 221 4.72 2.69 9.60
C LEU A 221 5.98 3.38 9.09
N LEU A 222 5.95 4.71 8.89
CA LEU A 222 7.07 5.52 8.44
C LEU A 222 8.21 5.56 9.47
N ILE A 223 7.88 5.71 10.76
CA ILE A 223 8.86 5.67 11.85
C ILE A 223 9.55 4.30 11.89
N VAL A 224 8.76 3.22 11.87
CA VAL A 224 9.32 1.86 11.89
C VAL A 224 10.13 1.58 10.62
N ALA A 225 9.66 1.99 9.45
CA ALA A 225 10.39 1.88 8.19
C ALA A 225 11.76 2.57 8.26
N THR A 226 11.80 3.77 8.84
CA THR A 226 13.05 4.54 9.03
C THR A 226 14.01 3.81 9.97
N ILE A 227 13.50 3.28 11.09
CA ILE A 227 14.28 2.46 12.03
C ILE A 227 14.88 1.26 11.30
N LEU A 228 14.09 0.53 10.51
CA LEU A 228 14.55 -0.64 9.76
C LEU A 228 15.63 -0.29 8.73
N LEU A 229 15.46 0.81 7.99
CA LEU A 229 16.44 1.24 6.99
C LEU A 229 17.78 1.61 7.64
N LEU A 230 17.75 2.35 8.76
CA LEU A 230 18.95 2.77 9.47
C LEU A 230 19.63 1.61 10.19
N ALA A 231 18.86 0.70 10.77
CA ALA A 231 19.39 -0.47 11.46
C ALA A 231 19.97 -1.52 10.51
N PHE A 232 19.44 -1.63 9.28
CA PHE A 232 19.78 -2.70 8.34
C PHE A 232 20.31 -2.15 7.00
N TRP A 233 21.28 -1.24 7.03
CA TRP A 233 21.82 -0.62 5.80
C TRP A 233 22.81 -1.52 5.02
N GLY A 234 23.45 -2.51 5.66
CA GLY A 234 24.55 -3.30 5.06
C GLY A 234 24.39 -4.83 5.16
N GLY A 235 24.75 -5.54 4.09
CA GLY A 235 24.78 -7.01 4.06
C GLY A 235 23.54 -7.69 3.43
N LYS A 236 23.67 -8.98 3.10
CA LYS A 236 22.62 -9.78 2.43
C LYS A 236 21.40 -10.03 3.31
N ALA A 237 21.61 -10.26 4.61
CA ALA A 237 20.51 -10.46 5.58
C ALA A 237 19.68 -9.17 5.82
N ALA A 238 20.25 -8.01 5.52
CA ALA A 238 19.63 -6.70 5.64
C ALA A 238 18.74 -6.34 4.44
N GLN A 239 18.78 -7.10 3.34
CA GLN A 239 18.09 -6.75 2.11
C GLN A 239 16.57 -6.90 2.23
N SER A 240 16.07 -7.94 2.92
CA SER A 240 14.63 -8.10 3.19
C SER A 240 14.08 -6.93 4.00
N TRP A 241 14.81 -6.47 5.01
CA TRP A 241 14.43 -5.35 5.87
C TRP A 241 14.41 -4.01 5.15
N ARG A 242 15.36 -3.77 4.25
CA ARG A 242 15.36 -2.56 3.43
C ARG A 242 14.15 -2.49 2.52
N LEU A 243 13.80 -3.60 1.87
CA LEU A 243 12.58 -3.67 1.06
C LEU A 243 11.32 -3.45 1.91
N LEU A 244 11.27 -4.02 3.12
CA LEU A 244 10.15 -3.81 4.05
C LEU A 244 10.01 -2.33 4.45
N GLY A 245 11.13 -1.66 4.74
CA GLY A 245 11.15 -0.22 5.05
C GLY A 245 10.77 0.63 3.84
N SER A 246 11.34 0.36 2.66
CA SER A 246 10.97 1.05 1.42
C SER A 246 9.49 0.89 1.06
N ALA A 247 8.90 -0.27 1.36
CA ALA A 247 7.47 -0.49 1.18
C ALA A 247 6.62 0.42 2.09
N GLY A 248 7.01 0.58 3.36
CA GLY A 248 6.31 1.50 4.28
C GLY A 248 6.39 2.95 3.83
N ILE A 249 7.53 3.38 3.27
CA ILE A 249 7.67 4.73 2.69
C ILE A 249 6.79 4.89 1.45
N ALA A 250 6.77 3.90 0.55
CA ALA A 250 5.90 3.94 -0.62
C ALA A 250 4.42 4.00 -0.22
N MET A 251 4.01 3.20 0.78
CA MET A 251 2.65 3.23 1.32
C MET A 251 2.27 4.63 1.83
N PHE A 252 3.13 5.25 2.65
CA PHE A 252 2.94 6.60 3.17
C PHE A 252 2.68 7.64 2.05
N PHE A 253 3.41 7.58 0.94
CA PHE A 253 3.19 8.52 -0.18
C PHE A 253 1.86 8.27 -0.90
N GLY A 254 1.47 7.01 -1.07
CA GLY A 254 0.16 6.66 -1.65
C GLY A 254 -0.99 7.19 -0.79
N ASP A 255 -0.94 6.94 0.51
CA ASP A 255 -1.99 7.35 1.45
C ASP A 255 -2.02 8.87 1.67
N LEU A 256 -0.86 9.52 1.71
CA LEU A 256 -0.78 10.99 1.77
C LEU A 256 -1.45 11.63 0.55
N TRP A 257 -1.21 11.08 -0.65
CA TRP A 257 -1.89 11.56 -1.86
C TRP A 257 -3.39 11.29 -1.82
N PHE A 258 -3.81 10.10 -1.40
CA PHE A 258 -5.24 9.78 -1.30
C PHE A 258 -5.97 10.71 -0.33
N ASN A 259 -5.38 10.96 0.84
CA ASN A 259 -5.91 11.91 1.82
C ASN A 259 -5.94 13.33 1.23
N TYR A 260 -4.90 13.75 0.51
CA TYR A 260 -4.88 15.04 -0.19
C TYR A 260 -6.00 15.13 -1.21
N SER A 261 -6.12 14.14 -2.09
CA SER A 261 -7.16 14.06 -3.11
C SER A 261 -8.55 14.13 -2.49
N ASN A 262 -8.81 13.43 -1.39
CA ASN A 262 -10.10 13.43 -0.69
C ASN A 262 -10.44 14.78 -0.04
N ASN A 263 -9.44 15.54 0.42
CA ASN A 263 -9.67 16.86 1.04
C ASN A 263 -9.73 18.01 0.02
N ILE A 264 -9.16 17.85 -1.18
CA ILE A 264 -9.37 18.80 -2.29
C ILE A 264 -10.59 18.45 -3.15
N SER A 265 -11.08 17.21 -3.09
CA SER A 265 -12.20 16.73 -3.88
C SER A 265 -13.52 17.29 -3.37
N ASP A 266 -13.81 18.52 -3.74
CA ASP A 266 -15.17 19.01 -3.73
C ASP A 266 -15.83 18.54 -5.04
N ILE A 267 -16.86 17.70 -4.93
CA ILE A 267 -17.62 17.19 -6.08
C ILE A 267 -18.18 18.36 -6.92
N CYS A 268 -18.42 19.52 -6.29
CA CYS A 268 -18.89 20.74 -6.92
C CYS A 268 -17.76 21.62 -7.52
N LYS A 269 -16.48 21.27 -7.32
CA LYS A 269 -15.30 21.98 -7.87
C LYS A 269 -14.44 21.15 -8.85
N ALA A 270 -14.93 20.00 -9.30
CA ALA A 270 -14.52 19.28 -10.52
C ALA A 270 -13.34 18.27 -10.49
N LYS A 271 -12.82 17.83 -9.33
CA LYS A 271 -11.90 16.67 -9.30
C LYS A 271 -12.06 15.79 -8.04
N PRO A 272 -13.05 14.87 -8.01
CA PRO A 272 -13.03 13.78 -7.04
C PRO A 272 -11.83 12.87 -7.27
N TYR A 273 -11.32 12.27 -6.18
CA TYR A 273 -10.39 11.14 -6.30
C TYR A 273 -10.96 10.14 -7.30
N GLN A 274 -10.12 9.69 -8.22
CA GLN A 274 -10.51 8.67 -9.18
C GLN A 274 -9.50 7.53 -9.21
N SER A 275 -10.01 6.31 -9.22
CA SER A 275 -9.12 5.17 -9.39
C SER A 275 -8.36 5.23 -10.71
N GLY A 276 -7.09 4.84 -10.69
CA GLY A 276 -6.12 5.02 -11.77
C GLY A 276 -5.30 6.31 -11.65
N GLU A 277 -5.46 7.07 -10.57
CA GLU A 277 -4.52 8.15 -10.26
C GLU A 277 -3.09 7.64 -10.02
N PRO A 278 -2.05 8.45 -10.33
CA PRO A 278 -0.66 8.03 -10.19
C PRO A 278 -0.28 7.56 -8.78
N ALA A 279 -0.99 7.99 -7.74
CA ALA A 279 -0.79 7.53 -6.37
C ALA A 279 -0.91 6.02 -6.19
N GLU A 280 -1.76 5.39 -6.99
CA GLU A 280 -1.98 3.95 -6.95
C GLU A 280 -0.74 3.13 -7.29
N PHE A 281 0.18 3.71 -8.07
CA PHE A 281 1.49 3.10 -8.31
C PHE A 281 2.28 2.91 -7.01
N PHE A 282 2.20 3.86 -6.07
CA PHE A 282 2.92 3.75 -4.80
C PHE A 282 2.40 2.61 -3.93
N TRP A 283 1.08 2.38 -3.90
CA TRP A 283 0.51 1.20 -3.25
C TRP A 283 0.95 -0.10 -3.92
N ILE A 284 0.89 -0.17 -5.27
CA ILE A 284 1.39 -1.33 -6.03
C ILE A 284 2.84 -1.60 -5.65
N LEU A 285 3.68 -0.56 -5.68
CA LEU A 285 5.10 -0.65 -5.33
C LEU A 285 5.29 -1.14 -3.89
N ALA A 286 4.52 -0.64 -2.92
CA ALA A 286 4.56 -1.08 -1.53
C ALA A 286 4.30 -2.59 -1.41
N PHE A 287 3.22 -3.09 -2.01
CA PHE A 287 2.90 -4.52 -1.98
C PHE A 287 3.96 -5.39 -2.66
N ILE A 288 4.48 -4.93 -3.81
CA ILE A 288 5.58 -5.64 -4.50
C ILE A 288 6.82 -5.70 -3.61
N LEU A 289 7.20 -4.59 -2.97
CA LEU A 289 8.35 -4.52 -2.06
C LEU A 289 8.16 -5.42 -0.83
N TRP A 290 6.98 -5.45 -0.22
CA TRP A 290 6.65 -6.40 0.85
C TRP A 290 6.72 -7.86 0.40
N GLY A 291 6.22 -8.17 -0.80
CA GLY A 291 6.31 -9.52 -1.38
C GLY A 291 7.76 -9.95 -1.63
N MET A 292 8.60 -9.06 -2.16
CA MET A 292 10.03 -9.34 -2.34
C MET A 292 10.75 -9.48 -0.99
N ALA A 293 10.42 -8.66 0.01
CA ALA A 293 10.95 -8.80 1.37
C ALA A 293 10.64 -10.19 1.94
N ALA A 294 9.40 -10.66 1.79
CA ALA A 294 8.98 -12.00 2.22
C ALA A 294 9.72 -13.10 1.45
N ALA A 295 9.91 -12.94 0.14
CA ALA A 295 10.66 -13.89 -0.70
C ALA A 295 12.12 -14.04 -0.24
N LEU A 296 12.80 -12.91 -0.02
CA LEU A 296 14.20 -12.89 0.42
C LEU A 296 14.37 -13.43 1.84
N GLU A 297 13.48 -13.08 2.78
CA GLU A 297 13.55 -13.59 4.15
C GLU A 297 13.44 -15.11 4.18
N PHE A 298 12.55 -15.68 3.37
CA PHE A 298 12.38 -17.12 3.29
C PHE A 298 13.62 -17.83 2.75
N ASP A 299 14.26 -17.28 1.72
CA ASP A 299 15.51 -17.84 1.19
C ASP A 299 16.63 -17.80 2.22
N LEU A 300 16.80 -16.65 2.88
CA LEU A 300 17.78 -16.48 3.96
C LEU A 300 17.55 -17.46 5.11
N SER A 301 16.30 -17.65 5.50
CA SER A 301 15.88 -18.54 6.59
C SER A 301 15.95 -20.04 6.22
N SER A 302 15.80 -20.37 4.93
CA SER A 302 15.75 -21.76 4.46
C SER A 302 17.12 -22.33 4.10
N ARG A 303 18.12 -21.48 3.86
CA ARG A 303 19.51 -21.91 3.66
C ARG A 303 19.99 -22.60 4.93
N SER A 304 20.33 -23.88 4.81
CA SER A 304 20.85 -24.62 5.95
C SER A 304 22.14 -23.99 6.45
N THR A 305 22.26 -23.90 7.77
CA THR A 305 23.51 -23.78 8.52
C THR A 305 24.40 -25.00 8.22
N GLY A 306 24.95 -25.10 7.01
CA GLY A 306 25.81 -26.19 6.55
C GLY A 306 27.18 -26.26 7.24
N ARG A 307 27.37 -25.57 8.38
CA ARG A 307 28.65 -25.53 9.11
C ARG A 307 28.72 -26.47 10.31
N SER A 308 27.63 -27.16 10.67
CA SER A 308 27.57 -28.03 11.87
C SER A 308 27.78 -29.54 11.61
N ARG A 309 28.21 -29.95 10.41
CA ARG A 309 28.49 -31.39 10.10
C ARG A 309 29.92 -31.65 9.61
N ARG A 310 30.85 -30.77 9.97
CA ARG A 310 32.31 -31.00 9.84
C ARG A 310 32.98 -30.55 11.14
N SER A 311 32.81 -31.35 12.18
CA SER A 311 33.69 -31.43 13.35
C SER A 311 33.66 -32.87 13.82
#